data_AF-A0A6N8Y8A6-F1
#
_entry.id   AF-A0A6N8Y8A6-F1
#
_cell.length_a   1.000
_cell.length_b   1.000
_cell.length_c   1.000
_cell.angle_alpha   90.00
_cell.angle_beta   90.00
_cell.angle_gamma   90.00
#
_symmetry.space_group_name_H-M   'P 1'
#
loop_
_entity.id
_entity.type
_entity.pdbx_description
1 polymer ?
#
loop_
_entity_poly.entity_id
_entity_poly.type
_entity_poly.pdbx_seq_one_letter_code
_entity_poly.pdbx_strand_id
1 'polypeptide(L)'
;MSQSTKPWHGMEVRGLVTAAVSAVILVTAISVMTIPYSRTVRQDIPLDILWRSGFWQQVTGFLLLGFSLIGLSLYFRKHWRQLRFGSFSSWRVLHGILGVAGLIVLVAHTGMRFGSNLNLALMIVFVAANLGGALAAAGIWSRYQFTRHPSHRWRRRMVWIHVLMLSPLPALIALHILSVYYF
;
A
#
# COMPACT_ATOMS: atom_id res chain seq x y z
N MET A 1 -20.90 -2.61 -33.06
CA MET A 1 -20.36 -3.67 -32.18
C MET A 1 -20.40 -3.20 -30.74
N SER A 2 -21.50 -3.46 -30.02
CA SER A 2 -21.58 -3.15 -28.60
C SER A 2 -20.73 -4.18 -27.85
N GLN A 3 -19.71 -3.71 -27.13
CA GLN A 3 -19.01 -4.56 -26.19
C GLN A 3 -19.98 -4.86 -25.04
N SER A 4 -20.61 -6.04 -25.08
CA SER A 4 -21.27 -6.64 -23.93
C SER A 4 -20.22 -6.87 -22.86
N THR A 5 -19.99 -5.85 -22.02
CA THR A 5 -19.14 -5.97 -20.85
C THR A 5 -19.91 -6.77 -19.82
N LYS A 6 -19.47 -8.00 -19.56
CA LYS A 6 -20.04 -8.83 -18.49
C LYS A 6 -20.07 -7.99 -17.20
N PRO A 7 -21.21 -7.88 -16.49
CA PRO A 7 -21.40 -6.92 -15.39
C PRO A 7 -20.36 -7.06 -14.27
N TRP A 8 -19.84 -8.26 -14.06
CA TRP A 8 -18.77 -8.58 -13.11
C TRP A 8 -17.46 -7.82 -13.35
N HIS A 9 -17.12 -7.52 -14.61
CA HIS A 9 -15.89 -6.79 -14.94
C HIS A 9 -15.95 -5.31 -14.55
N GLY A 10 -17.14 -4.70 -14.53
CA GLY A 10 -17.31 -3.30 -14.14
C GLY A 10 -17.06 -3.06 -12.66
N MET A 11 -17.52 -3.96 -11.79
CA MET A 11 -17.34 -3.84 -10.34
C MET A 11 -15.87 -3.95 -9.92
N GLU A 12 -15.12 -4.87 -10.53
CA GLU A 12 -13.70 -5.05 -10.21
C GLU A 12 -12.83 -3.87 -10.65
N VAL A 13 -13.15 -3.26 -11.80
CA VAL A 13 -12.47 -2.03 -12.26
C VAL A 13 -12.78 -0.87 -11.34
N ARG A 14 -14.04 -0.71 -10.91
CA ARG A 14 -14.43 0.31 -9.93
C ARG A 14 -13.66 0.13 -8.62
N GLY A 15 -13.56 -1.10 -8.11
CA GLY A 15 -12.79 -1.42 -6.91
C GLY A 15 -11.30 -1.10 -7.02
N LEU A 16 -10.68 -1.33 -8.19
CA LEU A 16 -9.30 -0.94 -8.42
C LEU A 16 -9.10 0.57 -8.47
N VAL A 17 -10.03 1.29 -9.10
CA VAL A 17 -9.98 2.75 -9.19
C VAL A 17 -10.17 3.37 -7.81
N THR A 18 -11.13 2.90 -7.03
CA THR A 18 -11.34 3.41 -5.66
C THR A 18 -10.11 3.17 -4.81
N ALA A 19 -9.53 1.97 -4.83
CA ALA A 19 -8.29 1.68 -4.11
C ALA A 19 -7.13 2.59 -4.56
N ALA A 20 -6.96 2.81 -5.87
CA ALA A 20 -5.91 3.68 -6.39
C ALA A 20 -6.10 5.15 -5.96
N VAL A 21 -7.32 5.68 -6.03
CA VAL A 21 -7.63 7.05 -5.61
C VAL A 21 -7.41 7.20 -4.10
N SER A 22 -7.90 6.26 -3.28
CA SER A 22 -7.67 6.25 -1.84
C SER A 22 -6.17 6.21 -1.50
N ALA A 23 -5.39 5.39 -2.21
CA ALA A 23 -3.94 5.33 -2.01
C ALA A 23 -3.26 6.67 -2.34
N VAL A 24 -3.62 7.32 -3.45
CA VAL A 24 -3.07 8.64 -3.81
C VAL A 24 -3.42 9.69 -2.76
N ILE A 25 -4.67 9.73 -2.28
CA ILE A 25 -5.10 10.65 -1.24
C ILE A 25 -4.30 10.43 0.05
N LEU A 26 -4.19 9.18 0.50
CA LEU A 26 -3.45 8.85 1.72
C LEU A 26 -1.96 9.16 1.59
N VAL A 27 -1.32 8.81 0.47
CA VAL A 27 0.08 9.15 0.19
C VAL A 27 0.30 10.66 0.24
N THR A 28 -0.61 11.43 -0.35
CA THR A 28 -0.54 12.90 -0.35
C THR A 28 -0.69 13.46 1.06
N ALA A 29 -1.68 12.98 1.82
CA ALA A 29 -1.90 13.39 3.21
C ALA A 29 -0.67 13.07 4.08
N ILE A 30 -0.13 11.86 3.98
CA ILE A 30 1.06 11.42 4.72
C ILE A 30 2.29 12.28 4.40
N SER A 31 2.43 12.72 3.15
CA SER A 31 3.60 13.49 2.70
C SER A 31 3.56 14.96 3.11
N VAL A 32 2.38 15.50 3.42
CA VAL A 32 2.18 16.94 3.67
C VAL A 32 1.76 17.23 5.12
N MET A 33 1.15 16.27 5.80
CA MET A 33 0.59 16.44 7.15
C MET A 33 1.40 15.68 8.19
N THR A 34 1.41 16.18 9.41
CA THR A 34 1.94 15.46 10.59
C THR A 34 0.92 15.55 11.73
N ILE A 35 0.69 14.46 12.46
CA ILE A 35 -0.24 14.46 13.59
C ILE A 35 0.52 14.93 14.84
N PRO A 36 0.19 16.10 15.42
CA PRO A 36 0.87 16.58 16.62
C PRO A 36 0.55 15.71 17.84
N TYR A 37 1.47 15.64 18.79
CA TYR A 37 1.21 15.00 20.08
C TYR A 37 0.27 15.84 20.95
N SER A 38 -0.50 15.17 21.81
CA SER A 38 -1.34 15.82 22.81
C SER A 38 -0.52 16.67 23.76
N ARG A 39 -0.88 17.96 23.88
CA ARG A 39 -0.19 18.93 24.74
C ARG A 39 -0.58 18.81 26.21
N THR A 40 -1.70 18.15 26.50
CA THR A 40 -2.23 17.98 27.85
C THR A 40 -2.75 16.55 28.04
N VAL A 41 -2.66 16.04 29.27
CA VAL A 41 -3.17 14.70 29.65
C VAL A 41 -4.72 14.64 29.65
N ARG A 42 -5.37 15.81 29.61
CA ARG A 42 -6.81 16.01 29.80
C ARG A 42 -7.59 16.03 28.48
N GLN A 43 -7.14 15.28 27.47
CA GLN A 43 -7.74 15.25 26.14
C GLN A 43 -8.61 13.99 26.00
N ASP A 44 -9.87 14.16 25.56
CA ASP A 44 -10.90 13.10 25.61
C ASP A 44 -10.63 11.89 24.71
N ILE A 45 -9.80 12.06 23.66
CA ILE A 45 -9.35 10.96 22.78
C ILE A 45 -7.83 11.06 22.59
N PRO A 46 -7.02 10.34 23.37
CA PRO A 46 -5.56 10.36 23.25
C PRO A 46 -5.12 9.49 22.07
N LEU A 47 -5.27 9.99 20.84
CA LEU A 47 -4.79 9.30 19.63
C LEU A 47 -3.28 9.00 19.70
N ASP A 48 -2.55 9.77 20.50
CA ASP A 48 -1.14 9.59 20.77
C ASP A 48 -0.79 8.30 21.51
N ILE A 49 -1.77 7.61 22.10
CA ILE A 49 -1.57 6.29 22.69
C ILE A 49 -1.04 5.27 21.67
N LEU A 50 -1.42 5.40 20.39
CA LEU A 50 -0.95 4.53 19.31
C LEU A 50 0.56 4.65 19.10
N TRP A 51 1.12 5.85 19.31
CA TRP A 51 2.54 6.14 19.11
C TRP A 51 3.35 6.08 20.41
N ARG A 52 2.72 6.19 21.58
CA ARG A 52 3.39 6.16 22.89
C ARG A 52 3.46 4.79 23.52
N SER A 53 2.48 3.93 23.24
CA SER A 53 2.44 2.57 23.78
C SER A 53 3.24 1.60 22.93
N GLY A 54 4.25 0.96 23.53
CA GLY A 54 5.03 -0.09 22.85
C GLY A 54 4.18 -1.24 22.33
N PHE A 55 3.09 -1.59 23.03
CA PHE A 55 2.14 -2.62 22.58
C PHE A 55 1.49 -2.23 21.24
N TRP A 56 0.95 -1.01 21.12
CA TRP A 56 0.31 -0.57 19.88
C TRP A 56 1.30 -0.37 18.74
N GLN A 57 2.53 0.05 19.04
CA GLN A 57 3.61 0.10 18.04
C GLN A 57 3.94 -1.29 17.49
N GLN A 58 4.01 -2.32 18.34
CA GLN A 58 4.22 -3.71 17.89
C GLN A 58 3.04 -4.23 17.08
N VAL A 59 1.80 -4.04 17.55
CA VAL A 59 0.59 -4.50 16.84
C VAL A 59 0.52 -3.87 15.44
N THR A 60 0.69 -2.54 15.34
CA THR A 60 0.67 -1.85 14.05
C THR A 60 1.85 -2.24 13.16
N GLY A 61 3.03 -2.46 13.72
CA GLY A 61 4.21 -2.97 12.99
C GLY A 61 3.99 -4.37 12.41
N PHE A 62 3.46 -5.31 13.20
CA PHE A 62 3.15 -6.66 12.73
C PHE A 62 2.00 -6.68 11.72
N LEU A 63 1.02 -5.79 11.85
CA LEU A 63 -0.04 -5.62 10.84
C LEU A 63 0.55 -5.13 9.50
N LEU A 64 1.47 -4.16 9.52
CA LEU A 64 2.18 -3.71 8.30
C LEU A 64 2.97 -4.86 7.66
N LEU A 65 3.68 -5.64 8.46
CA LEU A 65 4.39 -6.82 7.97
C LEU A 65 3.43 -7.84 7.36
N GLY A 66 2.34 -8.16 8.07
CA GLY A 66 1.32 -9.11 7.63
C GLY A 66 0.67 -8.70 6.31
N PHE A 67 0.22 -7.45 6.18
CA PHE A 67 -0.34 -6.94 4.93
C PHE A 67 0.67 -6.93 3.80
N SER A 68 1.93 -6.62 4.08
CA SER A 68 3.01 -6.69 3.08
C SER A 68 3.23 -8.13 2.59
N LEU A 69 3.30 -9.10 3.50
CA LEU A 69 3.47 -10.52 3.17
C LEU A 69 2.27 -11.09 2.38
N ILE A 70 1.05 -10.77 2.80
CA ILE A 70 -0.16 -11.16 2.04
C ILE A 70 -0.16 -10.46 0.68
N GLY A 71 0.26 -9.18 0.61
CA GLY A 71 0.41 -8.44 -0.63
C GLY A 71 1.37 -9.12 -1.63
N LEU A 72 2.50 -9.67 -1.15
CA LEU A 72 3.44 -10.46 -1.95
C LEU A 72 2.83 -11.76 -2.52
N SER A 73 1.74 -12.27 -1.92
CA SER A 73 1.08 -13.48 -2.41
C SER A 73 0.57 -13.34 -3.84
N LEU A 74 0.24 -12.11 -4.29
CA LEU A 74 -0.12 -11.84 -5.69
C LEU A 74 1.04 -12.15 -6.65
N TYR A 75 2.27 -11.84 -6.26
CA TYR A 75 3.48 -12.15 -7.03
C TYR A 75 3.71 -13.67 -7.06
N PHE A 76 3.65 -14.32 -5.90
CA PHE A 76 3.88 -15.77 -5.78
C PHE A 76 2.76 -16.63 -6.36
N ARG A 77 1.56 -16.07 -6.57
CA ARG A 77 0.43 -16.80 -7.18
C ARG A 77 0.76 -17.47 -8.51
N LYS A 78 1.65 -16.87 -9.32
CA LYS A 78 2.08 -17.48 -10.58
C LYS A 78 2.89 -18.76 -10.35
N HIS A 79 3.63 -18.80 -9.25
CA HIS A 79 4.59 -19.85 -8.90
C HIS A 79 4.01 -20.92 -7.96
N TRP A 80 2.94 -20.63 -7.21
CA TRP A 80 2.35 -21.55 -6.22
C TRP A 80 0.92 -21.99 -6.59
N ARG A 81 0.70 -23.30 -6.77
CA ARG A 81 -0.62 -23.86 -7.17
C ARG A 81 -1.74 -23.61 -6.14
N GLN A 82 -1.41 -23.59 -4.85
CA GLN A 82 -2.39 -23.39 -3.76
C GLN A 82 -2.99 -21.98 -3.75
N LEU A 83 -2.29 -20.98 -4.28
CA LEU A 83 -2.76 -19.57 -4.35
C LEU A 83 -3.64 -19.29 -5.59
N ARG A 84 -4.00 -20.32 -6.37
CA ARG A 84 -4.75 -20.16 -7.63
C ARG A 84 -6.27 -20.06 -7.47
N PHE A 85 -6.80 -20.11 -6.24
CA PHE A 85 -8.23 -19.91 -6.01
C PHE A 85 -8.67 -18.49 -6.42
N GLY A 86 -9.93 -18.30 -6.79
CA GLY A 86 -10.47 -17.01 -7.19
C GLY A 86 -9.95 -16.46 -8.54
N SER A 87 -10.61 -15.41 -9.03
CA SER A 87 -10.25 -14.76 -10.29
C SER A 87 -8.97 -13.93 -10.12
N PHE A 88 -8.15 -13.84 -11.16
CA PHE A 88 -6.98 -12.96 -11.15
C PHE A 88 -7.37 -11.50 -10.87
N SER A 89 -8.56 -11.09 -11.29
CA SER A 89 -9.06 -9.73 -11.10
C SER A 89 -9.39 -9.44 -9.65
N SER A 90 -10.05 -10.36 -8.95
CA SER A 90 -10.35 -10.25 -7.52
C SER A 90 -9.07 -10.16 -6.67
N TRP A 91 -8.03 -10.92 -7.03
CA TRP A 91 -6.72 -10.83 -6.38
C TRP A 91 -6.06 -9.46 -6.52
N ARG A 92 -6.23 -8.78 -7.66
CA ARG A 92 -5.74 -7.39 -7.82
C ARG A 92 -6.50 -6.41 -6.93
N VAL A 93 -7.82 -6.58 -6.84
CA VAL A 93 -8.66 -5.74 -5.95
C VAL A 93 -8.22 -5.95 -4.50
N LEU A 94 -8.08 -7.20 -4.06
CA LEU A 94 -7.59 -7.54 -2.73
C LEU A 94 -6.21 -6.92 -2.45
N HIS A 95 -5.26 -7.05 -3.39
CA HIS A 95 -3.94 -6.44 -3.27
C HIS A 95 -4.01 -4.90 -3.14
N GLY A 96 -4.89 -4.25 -3.91
CA GLY A 96 -5.15 -2.81 -3.79
C GLY A 96 -5.73 -2.43 -2.43
N ILE A 97 -6.69 -3.20 -1.91
CA ILE A 97 -7.28 -3.02 -0.57
C ILE A 97 -6.19 -3.16 0.49
N LEU A 98 -5.32 -4.17 0.38
CA LEU A 98 -4.20 -4.38 1.32
C LEU A 98 -3.19 -3.24 1.30
N GLY A 99 -2.91 -2.65 0.13
CA GLY A 99 -2.07 -1.46 0.02
C GLY A 99 -2.67 -0.25 0.76
N VAL A 100 -3.96 0.02 0.54
CA VAL A 100 -4.69 1.09 1.24
C VAL A 100 -4.75 0.83 2.75
N ALA A 101 -5.07 -0.40 3.17
CA ALA A 101 -5.06 -0.78 4.58
C ALA A 101 -3.66 -0.63 5.19
N GLY A 102 -2.62 -1.00 4.46
CA GLY A 102 -1.22 -0.76 4.85
C GLY A 102 -0.92 0.71 5.07
N LEU A 103 -1.36 1.61 4.18
CA LEU A 103 -1.20 3.05 4.38
C LEU A 103 -1.94 3.56 5.62
N ILE A 104 -3.14 3.06 5.91
CA ILE A 104 -3.90 3.43 7.12
C ILE A 104 -3.13 2.97 8.37
N VAL A 105 -2.65 1.73 8.40
CA VAL A 105 -1.85 1.23 9.52
C VAL A 105 -0.52 1.97 9.62
N LEU A 106 0.08 2.41 8.51
CA LEU A 106 1.29 3.24 8.52
C LEU A 106 1.05 4.57 9.22
N VAL A 107 -0.10 5.21 8.99
CA VAL A 107 -0.51 6.41 9.76
C VAL A 107 -0.61 6.08 11.24
N ALA A 108 -1.25 4.97 11.60
CA ALA A 108 -1.36 4.54 12.99
C ALA A 108 0.00 4.18 13.63
N HIS A 109 0.96 3.66 12.85
CA HIS A 109 2.28 3.26 13.32
C HIS A 109 3.24 4.45 13.51
N THR A 110 3.15 5.46 12.65
CA THR A 110 4.16 6.54 12.56
C THR A 110 3.63 7.92 12.91
N GLY A 111 2.33 8.14 12.78
CA GLY A 111 1.68 9.45 12.95
C GLY A 111 1.98 10.41 11.81
N MET A 112 2.25 9.86 10.60
CA MET A 112 2.71 10.58 9.41
C MET A 112 4.09 11.23 9.55
N ARG A 113 4.90 10.76 10.51
CA ARG A 113 6.29 11.20 10.68
C ARG A 113 7.22 10.26 9.93
N PHE A 114 8.01 10.80 9.01
CA PHE A 114 8.98 10.01 8.23
C PHE A 114 10.17 9.52 9.07
N GLY A 115 10.43 10.15 10.22
CA GLY A 115 11.58 9.82 11.06
C GLY A 115 12.91 10.19 10.40
N SER A 116 13.99 9.52 10.80
CA SER A 116 15.34 9.72 10.26
C SER A 116 15.97 8.39 9.84
N ASN A 117 17.02 8.46 9.01
CA ASN A 117 17.85 7.32 8.60
C ASN A 117 17.02 6.13 8.05
N LEU A 118 17.06 4.99 8.75
CA LEU A 118 16.38 3.76 8.34
C LEU A 118 14.85 3.92 8.28
N ASN A 119 14.27 4.68 9.23
CA ASN A 119 12.83 4.93 9.26
C ASN A 119 12.40 5.81 8.08
N LEU A 120 13.23 6.80 7.73
CA LEU A 120 13.01 7.65 6.56
C LEU A 120 13.07 6.82 5.27
N ALA A 121 14.08 5.95 5.14
CA ALA A 121 14.21 5.06 3.99
C ALA A 121 13.01 4.12 3.85
N LEU A 122 12.57 3.48 4.94
CA LEU A 122 11.39 2.63 4.97
C LEU A 122 10.13 3.38 4.55
N MET A 123 9.93 4.58 5.10
CA MET A 123 8.76 5.40 4.79
C MET A 123 8.72 5.77 3.30
N ILE A 124 9.82 6.29 2.76
CA ILE A 124 9.92 6.68 1.35
C ILE A 124 9.64 5.47 0.46
N VAL A 125 10.27 4.33 0.75
CA VAL A 125 10.10 3.09 -0.03
C VAL A 125 8.65 2.61 0.01
N PHE A 126 8.02 2.56 1.18
CA PHE A 126 6.66 2.06 1.34
C PHE A 126 5.64 2.98 0.65
N VAL A 127 5.78 4.30 0.83
CA VAL A 127 4.91 5.31 0.20
C VAL A 127 5.09 5.33 -1.32
N ALA A 128 6.33 5.30 -1.82
CA ALA A 128 6.63 5.25 -3.24
C ALA A 128 6.13 3.96 -3.91
N ALA A 129 6.25 2.82 -3.22
CA ALA A 129 5.71 1.55 -3.71
C ALA A 129 4.18 1.62 -3.87
N ASN A 130 3.46 2.13 -2.86
CA ASN A 130 2.01 2.30 -2.93
C ASN A 130 1.58 3.29 -4.02
N LEU A 131 2.30 4.39 -4.20
CA LEU A 131 2.06 5.34 -5.28
C LEU A 131 2.27 4.70 -6.65
N GLY A 132 3.38 3.95 -6.83
CA GLY A 132 3.65 3.21 -8.07
C GLY A 132 2.57 2.17 -8.39
N GLY A 133 2.03 1.50 -7.36
CA GLY A 133 0.91 0.57 -7.47
C GLY A 133 -0.38 1.26 -7.93
N ALA A 134 -0.71 2.41 -7.33
CA ALA A 134 -1.87 3.21 -7.71
C ALA A 134 -1.76 3.72 -9.18
N LEU A 135 -0.59 4.21 -9.58
CA LEU A 135 -0.34 4.64 -10.97
C LEU A 135 -0.40 3.48 -11.98
N ALA A 136 0.03 2.29 -11.58
CA ALA A 136 -0.12 1.08 -12.40
C ALA A 136 -1.60 0.69 -12.56
N ALA A 137 -2.41 0.82 -11.50
CA ALA A 137 -3.86 0.59 -11.53
C ALA A 137 -4.61 1.62 -12.38
N ALA A 138 -4.23 2.90 -12.32
CA ALA A 138 -4.78 3.95 -13.19
C ALA A 138 -4.57 3.63 -14.68
N GLY A 139 -3.40 3.05 -15.03
CA GLY A 139 -3.13 2.57 -16.38
C GLY A 139 -4.00 1.38 -16.84
N ILE A 140 -4.69 0.67 -15.93
CA ILE A 140 -5.68 -0.36 -16.26
C ILE A 140 -7.03 0.29 -16.57
N TRP A 141 -7.44 1.29 -15.78
CA TRP A 141 -8.67 2.04 -16.03
C TRP A 141 -8.64 2.81 -17.35
N SER A 142 -7.51 3.43 -17.70
CA SER A 142 -7.41 4.20 -18.96
C SER A 142 -7.63 3.34 -20.21
N ARG A 143 -7.34 2.02 -20.16
CA ARG A 143 -7.68 1.08 -21.24
C ARG A 143 -9.17 0.78 -21.36
N TYR A 144 -9.93 0.93 -20.29
CA TYR A 144 -11.38 0.77 -20.32
C TYR A 144 -12.07 1.92 -21.03
N GLN A 145 -11.54 3.15 -20.87
CA GLN A 145 -12.14 4.35 -21.47
C GLN A 145 -11.58 4.69 -22.86
N PHE A 146 -10.33 4.34 -23.14
CA PHE A 146 -9.66 4.75 -24.39
C PHE A 146 -9.06 3.55 -25.14
N THR A 147 -9.52 3.34 -26.38
CA THR A 147 -9.14 2.21 -27.25
C THR A 147 -7.72 2.29 -27.85
N ARG A 148 -7.07 3.47 -27.84
CA ARG A 148 -5.75 3.70 -28.49
C ARG A 148 -4.75 4.50 -27.65
N HIS A 149 -4.72 4.32 -26.34
CA HIS A 149 -3.66 4.95 -25.53
C HIS A 149 -2.36 4.12 -25.58
N PRO A 150 -1.14 4.72 -25.52
CA PRO A 150 0.14 4.01 -25.32
C PRO A 150 0.27 3.35 -23.93
N SER A 151 -0.85 2.94 -23.34
CA SER A 151 -1.05 2.38 -22.00
C SER A 151 -0.21 1.13 -21.72
N HIS A 152 0.25 0.41 -22.75
CA HIS A 152 1.09 -0.77 -22.59
C HIS A 152 2.48 -0.42 -22.05
N ARG A 153 3.12 0.63 -22.62
CA ARG A 153 4.46 1.07 -22.17
C ARG A 153 4.39 1.69 -20.78
N TRP A 154 3.41 2.57 -20.55
CA TRP A 154 3.18 3.19 -19.24
C TRP A 154 2.94 2.15 -18.15
N ARG A 155 1.98 1.24 -18.35
CA ARG A 155 1.65 0.19 -17.38
C ARG A 155 2.86 -0.69 -17.10
N ARG A 156 3.59 -1.12 -18.14
CA ARG A 156 4.80 -1.92 -17.95
C ARG A 156 5.83 -1.18 -17.11
N ARG A 157 6.05 0.11 -17.39
CA ARG A 157 6.99 0.97 -16.63
C ARG A 157 6.57 1.12 -15.17
N MET A 158 5.30 1.42 -14.91
CA MET A 158 4.80 1.60 -13.53
C MET A 158 4.84 0.31 -12.72
N VAL A 159 4.53 -0.85 -13.33
CA VAL A 159 4.68 -2.14 -12.65
C VAL A 159 6.14 -2.42 -12.32
N TRP A 160 7.06 -2.14 -13.24
CA TRP A 160 8.49 -2.29 -12.96
C TRP A 160 8.98 -1.35 -11.87
N ILE A 161 8.55 -0.08 -11.87
CA ILE A 161 8.86 0.86 -10.79
C ILE A 161 8.30 0.35 -9.46
N HIS A 162 7.04 -0.08 -9.42
CA HIS A 162 6.44 -0.64 -8.20
C HIS A 162 7.22 -1.84 -7.67
N VAL A 163 7.62 -2.78 -8.53
CA VAL A 163 8.44 -3.95 -8.15
C VAL A 163 9.83 -3.53 -7.68
N LEU A 164 10.47 -2.56 -8.35
CA LEU A 164 11.78 -2.04 -7.96
C LEU A 164 11.73 -1.31 -6.62
N MET A 165 10.67 -0.54 -6.35
CA MET A 165 10.47 0.09 -5.05
C MET A 165 10.18 -0.94 -3.97
N LEU A 166 9.55 -2.07 -4.29
CA LEU A 166 9.28 -3.13 -3.33
C LEU A 166 10.52 -3.98 -3.01
N SER A 167 11.53 -4.03 -3.90
CA SER A 167 12.69 -4.90 -3.70
C SER A 167 13.57 -4.58 -2.49
N PRO A 168 13.81 -3.32 -2.07
CA PRO A 168 14.56 -3.04 -0.85
C PRO A 168 13.75 -3.28 0.43
N LEU A 169 12.42 -3.33 0.35
CA LEU A 169 11.53 -3.36 1.51
C LEU A 169 11.79 -4.55 2.47
N PRO A 170 11.99 -5.81 2.01
CA PRO A 170 12.33 -6.91 2.92
C PRO A 170 13.63 -6.69 3.69
N ALA A 171 14.67 -6.18 3.04
CA ALA A 171 15.96 -5.92 3.68
C ALA A 171 15.85 -4.78 4.70
N LEU A 172 15.16 -3.69 4.34
CA LEU A 172 14.94 -2.55 5.24
C LEU A 172 14.09 -2.93 6.45
N ILE A 173 13.06 -3.76 6.28
CA ILE A 173 12.24 -4.26 7.39
C ILE A 173 13.06 -5.15 8.31
N ALA A 174 13.87 -6.06 7.76
CA ALA A 174 14.72 -6.93 8.58
C ALA A 174 15.70 -6.12 9.43
N LEU A 175 16.35 -5.11 8.85
CA LEU A 175 17.23 -4.19 9.57
C LEU A 175 16.48 -3.36 10.63
N HIS A 176 15.25 -2.93 10.33
CA HIS A 176 14.46 -2.15 11.27
C HIS A 176 14.03 -2.98 12.48
N ILE A 177 13.53 -4.21 12.24
CA ILE A 177 13.22 -5.15 13.31
C ILE A 177 14.47 -5.42 14.15
N LEU A 178 15.60 -5.75 13.50
CA LEU A 178 16.86 -5.98 14.21
C LEU A 178 17.26 -4.77 15.07
N SER A 179 17.13 -3.56 14.53
CA SER A 179 17.48 -2.33 15.24
C SER A 179 16.61 -2.08 16.47
N VAL A 180 15.35 -2.48 16.46
CA VAL A 180 14.41 -2.27 17.58
C VAL A 180 14.60 -3.32 18.69
N TYR A 181 15.06 -4.52 18.35
CA TYR A 181 15.22 -5.61 19.32
C TYR A 181 16.64 -5.76 19.89
N TYR A 182 17.66 -5.29 19.18
CA TYR A 182 19.06 -5.46 19.59
C TYR A 182 19.76 -4.18 20.06
N PHE A 183 19.30 -3.00 19.66
CA PHE A 183 19.89 -1.71 20.02
C PHE A 183 18.86 -0.82 20.73
#